data_AF-A0A2S8D6E8-F1
#
_entry.id   AF-A0A2S8D6E8-F1
#
_cell.length_a   1.000
_cell.length_b   1.000
_cell.length_c   1.000
_cell.angle_alpha   90.00
_cell.angle_beta   90.00
_cell.angle_gamma   90.00
#
_symmetry.space_group_name_H-M   'P 1'
#
loop_
_entity.id
_entity.type
_entity.pdbx_description
1 polymer ?
#
loop_
_entity_poly.entity_id
_entity_poly.type
_entity_poly.pdbx_seq_one_letter_code
_entity_poly.pdbx_strand_id
1 'polypeptide(L)'
;MAKLTEDDVLEQLDAQDNLFSFMKTAHSILLQGIRQFLPSLFVDNDEEIVEYAVKPLLAQSGPLDDIDVALRLIYALGKMDKWLYADITHFSQFWHYLNEQDETPGFADDMTWDFISNVNSITRNAMLYDALKAMKFADFAVWSEARFSGMVKTALTLAVTTILKELTP
;
A
#
# COMPACT_ATOMS: atom_id res chain seq x y z
N MET A 1 -14.82 -10.08 -8.34
CA MET A 1 -14.64 -8.87 -7.50
C MET A 1 -14.73 -7.66 -8.42
N ALA A 2 -15.44 -6.61 -8.04
CA ALA A 2 -15.49 -5.39 -8.85
C ALA A 2 -14.08 -4.80 -8.97
N LYS A 3 -13.72 -4.32 -10.17
CA LYS A 3 -12.46 -3.61 -10.40
C LYS A 3 -12.54 -2.30 -9.61
N LEU A 4 -11.65 -2.14 -8.63
CA LEU A 4 -11.58 -0.93 -7.81
C LEU A 4 -11.12 0.23 -8.71
N THR A 5 -11.91 1.30 -8.81
CA THR A 5 -11.49 2.48 -9.59
C THR A 5 -10.53 3.35 -8.77
N GLU A 6 -9.78 4.22 -9.43
CA GLU A 6 -8.90 5.18 -8.74
C GLU A 6 -9.72 6.10 -7.81
N ASP A 7 -10.91 6.52 -8.24
CA ASP A 7 -11.81 7.35 -7.45
C ASP A 7 -12.31 6.59 -6.20
N ASP A 8 -12.70 5.32 -6.34
CA ASP A 8 -13.12 4.49 -5.18
C ASP A 8 -11.98 4.34 -4.15
N VAL A 9 -10.74 4.22 -4.61
CA VAL A 9 -9.55 4.13 -3.74
C VAL A 9 -9.37 5.43 -2.97
N LEU A 10 -9.45 6.57 -3.66
CA LEU A 10 -9.29 7.88 -3.05
C LEU A 10 -10.37 8.13 -2.00
N GLU A 11 -11.64 7.81 -2.30
CA GLU A 11 -12.75 7.96 -1.36
C GLU A 11 -12.58 7.07 -0.12
N GLN A 12 -12.20 5.81 -0.30
CA GLN A 12 -12.02 4.88 0.82
C GLN A 12 -10.87 5.29 1.75
N LEU A 13 -9.76 5.77 1.19
CA LEU A 13 -8.61 6.23 1.97
C LEU A 13 -8.90 7.57 2.65
N ASP A 14 -9.61 8.48 1.97
CA ASP A 14 -9.96 9.77 2.56
C ASP A 14 -11.02 9.66 3.66
N ALA A 15 -11.89 8.65 3.62
CA ALA A 15 -12.85 8.41 4.69
C ALA A 15 -12.20 8.05 6.06
N GLN A 16 -10.91 7.69 6.09
CA GLN A 16 -10.23 7.28 7.32
C GLN A 16 -9.66 8.48 8.08
N ASP A 17 -9.96 8.60 9.37
CA ASP A 17 -9.58 9.71 10.24
C ASP A 17 -8.33 9.44 11.09
N ASN A 18 -7.92 8.17 11.21
CA ASN A 18 -6.78 7.73 12.00
C ASN A 18 -5.89 6.77 11.20
N LEU A 19 -4.62 6.67 11.63
CA LEU A 19 -3.59 5.90 10.92
C LEU A 19 -3.91 4.40 10.88
N PHE A 20 -4.42 3.83 11.96
CA PHE A 20 -4.74 2.40 12.02
C PHE A 20 -5.79 2.02 10.98
N SER A 21 -6.93 2.73 10.96
CA SER A 21 -7.99 2.52 9.97
C SER A 21 -7.52 2.79 8.54
N PHE A 22 -6.66 3.82 8.35
CA PHE A 22 -6.04 4.09 7.07
C PHE A 22 -5.18 2.91 6.59
N MET A 23 -4.27 2.42 7.43
CA MET A 23 -3.36 1.34 7.07
C MET A 23 -4.09 0.01 6.86
N LYS A 24 -5.14 -0.27 7.64
CA LYS A 24 -6.04 -1.40 7.40
C LYS A 24 -6.68 -1.35 6.01
N THR A 25 -7.19 -0.17 5.66
CA THR A 25 -7.86 0.07 4.38
C THR A 25 -6.86 -0.03 3.23
N ALA A 26 -5.70 0.62 3.35
CA ALA A 26 -4.61 0.56 2.39
C ALA A 26 -4.13 -0.88 2.17
N HIS A 27 -3.90 -1.65 3.24
CA HIS A 27 -3.51 -3.06 3.15
C HIS A 27 -4.55 -3.89 2.38
N SER A 28 -5.84 -3.71 2.67
CA SER A 28 -6.92 -4.39 1.94
C SER A 28 -6.94 -4.03 0.46
N ILE A 29 -6.78 -2.75 0.13
CA ILE A 29 -6.75 -2.25 -1.25
C ILE A 29 -5.54 -2.81 -2.01
N LEU A 30 -4.35 -2.79 -1.40
CA LEU A 30 -3.12 -3.32 -2.00
C LEU A 30 -3.22 -4.83 -2.25
N LEU A 31 -3.76 -5.59 -1.29
CA LEU A 31 -4.03 -7.02 -1.47
C LEU A 31 -5.00 -7.27 -2.63
N GLN A 32 -6.06 -6.46 -2.76
CA GLN A 32 -6.98 -6.55 -3.89
C GLN A 32 -6.31 -6.22 -5.24
N GLY A 33 -5.42 -5.23 -5.28
CA GLY A 33 -4.62 -4.90 -6.45
C GLY A 33 -3.72 -6.07 -6.87
N ILE A 34 -3.01 -6.66 -5.91
CA ILE A 34 -2.17 -7.85 -6.14
C ILE A 34 -3.00 -9.02 -6.64
N ARG A 35 -4.16 -9.31 -6.04
CA ARG A 35 -5.07 -10.37 -6.50
C ARG A 35 -5.55 -10.16 -7.94
N GLN A 36 -5.71 -8.92 -8.38
CA GLN A 36 -6.08 -8.61 -9.78
C GLN A 36 -4.89 -8.79 -10.74
N PHE A 37 -3.68 -8.55 -10.26
CA PHE A 37 -2.46 -8.74 -11.04
C PHE A 37 -2.07 -10.22 -11.18
N LEU A 38 -2.25 -11.04 -10.13
CA LEU A 38 -1.82 -12.44 -10.08
C LEU A 38 -2.24 -13.31 -11.28
N PRO A 39 -3.50 -13.25 -11.80
CA PRO A 39 -3.89 -14.03 -12.98
C PRO A 39 -2.99 -13.80 -14.20
N SER A 40 -2.44 -12.60 -14.39
CA SER A 40 -1.57 -12.27 -15.53
C SER A 40 -0.23 -13.04 -15.53
N LEU A 41 0.11 -13.68 -14.41
CA LEU A 41 1.32 -14.48 -14.26
C LEU A 41 1.15 -15.93 -14.72
N PHE A 42 -0.09 -16.40 -14.81
CA PHE A 42 -0.41 -17.79 -15.09
C PHE A 42 -0.91 -17.96 -16.52
N VAL A 43 -0.90 -19.21 -16.96
CA VAL A 43 -1.43 -19.61 -18.26
C VAL A 43 -2.95 -19.43 -18.26
N ASP A 44 -3.48 -18.72 -19.26
CA ASP A 44 -4.90 -18.36 -19.39
C ASP A 44 -5.58 -18.94 -20.65
N ASN A 45 -4.81 -19.57 -21.53
CA ASN A 45 -5.26 -20.12 -22.82
C ASN A 45 -5.65 -21.62 -22.78
N ASP A 46 -5.62 -22.24 -21.60
CA ASP A 46 -5.97 -23.65 -21.38
C ASP A 46 -7.01 -23.76 -20.26
N GLU A 47 -8.22 -24.24 -20.60
CA GLU A 47 -9.36 -24.29 -19.68
C GLU A 47 -9.12 -25.27 -18.51
N GLU A 48 -8.42 -26.38 -18.74
CA GLU A 48 -8.13 -27.36 -17.69
C GLU A 48 -7.10 -26.81 -16.69
N ILE A 49 -6.05 -26.13 -17.18
CA ILE A 49 -5.06 -25.49 -16.30
C ILE A 49 -5.72 -24.40 -15.46
N VAL A 50 -6.59 -23.58 -16.06
CA VAL A 50 -7.30 -22.53 -15.35
C VAL A 50 -8.20 -23.11 -14.26
N GLU A 51 -8.98 -24.14 -14.56
CA GLU A 51 -9.94 -24.73 -13.62
C GLU A 51 -9.25 -25.45 -12.46
N TYR A 52 -8.23 -26.27 -12.75
CA TYR A 52 -7.67 -27.20 -11.77
C TYR A 52 -6.40 -26.70 -11.09
N ALA A 53 -5.70 -25.71 -11.64
CA ALA A 53 -4.49 -25.15 -11.03
C ALA A 53 -4.65 -23.67 -10.64
N VAL A 54 -5.04 -22.81 -11.58
CA VAL A 54 -5.05 -21.35 -11.35
C VAL A 54 -6.13 -20.96 -10.34
N LYS A 55 -7.38 -21.41 -10.52
CA LYS A 55 -8.49 -21.08 -9.62
C LYS A 55 -8.22 -21.51 -8.17
N PRO A 56 -7.75 -22.75 -7.87
CA PRO A 56 -7.40 -23.14 -6.51
C PRO A 56 -6.26 -22.32 -5.88
N LEU A 57 -5.25 -21.91 -6.67
CA LEU A 57 -4.15 -21.08 -6.17
C LEU A 57 -4.61 -19.68 -5.77
N LEU A 58 -5.58 -19.13 -6.49
CA LEU A 58 -6.12 -17.77 -6.31
C LEU A 58 -7.44 -17.72 -5.51
N ALA A 59 -7.89 -18.87 -4.99
CA ALA A 59 -9.09 -18.94 -4.19
C ALA A 59 -8.95 -18.13 -2.89
N GLN A 60 -10.08 -17.73 -2.31
CA GLN A 60 -10.10 -17.12 -0.98
C GLN A 60 -9.57 -18.13 0.05
N SER A 61 -8.66 -17.68 0.92
CA SER A 61 -7.87 -18.54 1.82
C SER A 61 -6.97 -19.55 1.08
N GLY A 62 -6.70 -19.33 -0.21
CA GLY A 62 -5.73 -20.09 -0.99
C GLY A 62 -4.28 -19.69 -0.66
N PRO A 63 -3.29 -20.38 -1.24
CA PRO A 63 -1.88 -20.14 -0.95
C PRO A 63 -1.39 -18.72 -1.27
N LEU A 64 -2.02 -18.05 -2.25
CA LEU A 64 -1.68 -16.69 -2.67
C LEU A 64 -2.63 -15.64 -2.10
N ASP A 65 -3.42 -16.01 -1.10
CA ASP A 65 -4.35 -15.12 -0.39
C ASP A 65 -3.70 -14.31 0.74
N ASP A 66 -2.37 -14.24 0.72
CA ASP A 66 -1.52 -13.52 1.66
C ASP A 66 -0.63 -12.57 0.87
N ILE A 67 -0.58 -11.29 1.30
CA ILE A 67 0.11 -10.24 0.56
C ILE A 67 1.62 -10.52 0.47
N ASP A 68 2.22 -11.03 1.53
CA ASP A 68 3.66 -11.23 1.63
C ASP A 68 4.09 -12.43 0.76
N VAL A 69 3.30 -13.51 0.76
CA VAL A 69 3.52 -14.67 -0.11
C VAL A 69 3.34 -14.29 -1.58
N ALA A 70 2.26 -13.59 -1.92
CA ALA A 70 1.98 -13.16 -3.29
C ALA A 70 3.08 -12.22 -3.82
N LEU A 71 3.52 -11.24 -3.02
CA LEU A 71 4.61 -10.33 -3.40
C LEU A 71 5.92 -11.04 -3.66
N ARG A 72 6.30 -11.99 -2.80
CA ARG A 72 7.51 -12.78 -2.99
C ARG A 72 7.46 -13.57 -4.29
N LEU A 73 6.30 -14.14 -4.64
CA LEU A 73 6.13 -14.85 -5.91
C LEU A 73 6.30 -13.90 -7.11
N ILE A 74 5.59 -12.77 -7.12
CA ILE A 74 5.66 -11.79 -8.22
C ILE A 74 7.10 -11.32 -8.42
N TYR A 75 7.80 -11.00 -7.33
CA TYR A 75 9.18 -10.52 -7.37
C TYR A 75 10.16 -11.62 -7.81
N ALA A 76 9.99 -12.86 -7.32
CA ALA A 76 10.83 -13.99 -7.71
C ALA A 76 10.72 -14.35 -9.20
N LEU A 77 9.55 -14.10 -9.81
CA LEU A 77 9.33 -14.27 -11.24
C LEU A 77 9.90 -13.10 -12.08
N GLY A 78 10.47 -12.06 -11.45
CA GLY A 78 11.02 -10.90 -12.12
C GLY A 78 9.97 -9.99 -12.76
N LYS A 79 8.72 -10.05 -12.25
CA LYS A 79 7.56 -9.31 -12.78
C LYS A 79 7.26 -8.02 -12.03
N MET A 80 8.14 -7.63 -11.11
CA MET A 80 7.99 -6.43 -10.29
C MET A 80 9.36 -5.81 -10.02
N ASP A 81 9.42 -4.48 -10.12
CA ASP A 81 10.62 -3.72 -9.82
C ASP A 81 10.94 -3.72 -8.32
N LYS A 82 12.24 -3.59 -8.01
CA LYS A 82 12.74 -3.57 -6.62
C LYS A 82 12.06 -2.49 -5.76
N TRP A 83 11.79 -1.31 -6.31
CA TRP A 83 11.21 -0.21 -5.56
C TRP A 83 9.73 -0.46 -5.23
N LEU A 84 8.98 -1.05 -6.16
CA LEU A 84 7.58 -1.40 -5.97
C LEU A 84 7.45 -2.52 -4.94
N TYR A 85 8.28 -3.57 -5.06
CA TYR A 85 8.37 -4.63 -4.07
C TYR A 85 8.69 -4.08 -2.68
N ALA A 86 9.68 -3.18 -2.59
CA ALA A 86 10.05 -2.55 -1.33
C ALA A 86 8.87 -1.78 -0.74
N ASP A 87 8.23 -0.88 -1.48
CA ASP A 87 7.13 -0.06 -0.96
C ASP A 87 6.00 -0.92 -0.41
N ILE A 88 5.49 -1.89 -1.18
CA ILE A 88 4.38 -2.74 -0.73
C ILE A 88 4.79 -3.57 0.50
N THR A 89 6.03 -4.08 0.53
CA THR A 89 6.56 -4.79 1.70
C THR A 89 6.58 -3.91 2.94
N HIS A 90 7.00 -2.64 2.82
CA HIS A 90 6.98 -1.72 3.95
C HIS A 90 5.54 -1.45 4.42
N PHE A 91 4.58 -1.25 3.51
CA PHE A 91 3.17 -1.09 3.87
C PHE A 91 2.62 -2.31 4.62
N SER A 92 2.94 -3.52 4.17
CA SER A 92 2.54 -4.77 4.83
C SER A 92 3.15 -4.89 6.22
N GLN A 93 4.46 -4.67 6.35
CA GLN A 93 5.17 -4.71 7.64
C GLN A 93 4.63 -3.68 8.64
N PHE A 94 4.37 -2.45 8.18
CA PHE A 94 3.84 -1.41 9.04
C PHE A 94 2.40 -1.73 9.49
N TRP A 95 1.58 -2.27 8.60
CA TRP A 95 0.26 -2.77 8.97
C TRP A 95 0.32 -3.89 10.01
N HIS A 96 1.16 -4.91 9.80
CA HIS A 96 1.33 -6.01 10.75
C HIS A 96 1.75 -5.49 12.13
N TYR A 97 2.73 -4.57 12.15
CA TYR A 97 3.15 -3.91 13.38
C TYR A 97 1.97 -3.24 14.10
N LEU A 98 1.22 -2.38 13.39
CA LEU A 98 0.07 -1.67 13.96
C LEU A 98 -1.03 -2.62 14.46
N ASN A 99 -1.22 -3.76 13.80
CA ASN A 99 -2.23 -4.76 14.15
C ASN A 99 -1.85 -5.61 15.38
N GLU A 100 -0.58 -5.63 15.75
CA GLU A 100 -0.07 -6.33 16.94
C GLU A 100 0.07 -5.41 18.18
N GLN A 101 0.04 -4.08 18.01
CA GLN A 101 0.16 -3.13 19.11
C GLN A 101 -1.18 -2.84 19.80
N ASP A 102 -1.15 -2.62 21.12
CA ASP A 102 -2.29 -2.15 21.90
C ASP A 102 -2.55 -0.64 21.74
N GLU A 103 -1.49 0.14 21.53
CA GLU A 103 -1.56 1.59 21.31
C GLU A 103 -1.12 1.92 19.88
N THR A 104 -2.00 2.53 19.10
CA THR A 104 -1.77 2.80 17.68
C THR A 104 -1.16 4.19 17.48
N PRO A 105 0.01 4.29 16.85
CA PRO A 105 0.58 5.57 16.40
C PRO A 105 -0.40 6.41 15.57
N GLY A 106 -0.26 7.72 15.68
CA GLY A 106 -0.94 8.71 14.85
C GLY A 106 -0.12 9.11 13.61
N PHE A 107 -0.73 9.92 12.73
CA PHE A 107 -0.07 10.40 11.51
C PHE A 107 1.14 11.31 11.75
N ALA A 108 1.15 12.05 12.88
CA ALA A 108 2.20 13.00 13.21
C ALA A 108 3.39 12.39 13.98
N ASP A 109 3.25 11.14 14.42
CA ASP A 109 4.24 10.47 15.26
C ASP A 109 5.54 10.16 14.51
N ASP A 110 6.65 10.12 15.26
CA ASP A 110 7.98 9.86 14.70
C ASP A 110 8.07 8.51 13.99
N MET A 111 7.34 7.51 14.47
CA MET A 111 7.28 6.20 13.83
C MET A 111 6.66 6.27 12.42
N THR A 112 5.60 7.05 12.26
CA THR A 112 4.96 7.28 10.97
C THR A 112 5.89 8.07 10.05
N TRP A 113 6.63 9.04 10.60
CA TRP A 113 7.66 9.78 9.87
C TRP A 113 8.76 8.85 9.33
N ASP A 114 9.28 7.95 10.17
CA ASP A 114 10.29 6.98 9.78
C ASP A 114 9.75 6.05 8.69
N PHE A 115 8.49 5.61 8.80
CA PHE A 115 7.83 4.82 7.77
C PHE A 115 7.79 5.55 6.42
N ILE A 116 7.20 6.76 6.35
CA ILE A 116 7.06 7.49 5.08
C ILE A 116 8.41 7.89 4.47
N SER A 117 9.43 8.06 5.30
CA SER A 117 10.80 8.35 4.87
C SER A 117 11.49 7.16 4.18
N ASN A 118 10.93 5.95 4.29
CA ASN A 118 11.42 4.74 3.64
C ASN A 118 10.54 4.29 2.45
N VAL A 119 9.46 5.01 2.15
CA VAL A 119 8.59 4.73 0.99
C VAL A 119 9.14 5.44 -0.25
N ASN A 120 9.52 4.69 -1.28
CA ASN A 120 10.15 5.20 -2.50
C ASN A 120 9.22 6.12 -3.29
N SER A 121 7.94 5.77 -3.42
CA SER A 121 6.93 6.58 -4.12
C SER A 121 6.74 7.97 -3.48
N ILE A 122 6.96 8.09 -2.16
CA ILE A 122 6.94 9.38 -1.45
C ILE A 122 8.28 10.11 -1.65
N THR A 123 9.39 9.44 -1.31
CA THR A 123 10.73 10.06 -1.30
C THR A 123 11.25 10.48 -2.67
N ARG A 124 10.80 9.81 -3.75
CA ARG A 124 11.12 10.19 -5.13
C ARG A 124 10.37 11.44 -5.59
N ASN A 125 9.23 11.76 -4.98
CA ASN A 125 8.53 13.01 -5.23
C ASN A 125 9.17 14.12 -4.40
N ALA A 126 10.24 14.73 -4.94
CA ALA A 126 11.04 15.74 -4.25
C ALA A 126 10.17 16.90 -3.70
N MET A 127 9.22 17.40 -4.50
CA MET A 127 8.35 18.49 -4.08
C MET A 127 7.48 18.12 -2.87
N LEU A 128 6.86 16.94 -2.90
CA LEU A 128 6.04 16.42 -1.80
C LEU A 128 6.89 16.17 -0.55
N TYR A 129 8.02 15.49 -0.72
CA TYR A 129 8.86 15.09 0.40
C TYR A 129 9.59 16.26 1.05
N ASP A 130 10.02 17.26 0.27
CA ASP A 130 10.60 18.50 0.80
C ASP A 130 9.55 19.32 1.56
N ALA A 131 8.31 19.38 1.09
CA ALA A 131 7.22 20.02 1.82
C ALA A 131 6.93 19.32 3.15
N LEU A 132 6.89 17.99 3.15
CA LEU A 132 6.74 17.18 4.37
C LEU A 132 7.87 17.44 5.38
N LYS A 133 9.14 17.44 4.95
CA LYS A 133 10.28 17.76 5.81
C LYS A 133 10.18 19.18 6.38
N ALA A 134 9.86 20.15 5.53
CA ALA A 134 9.72 21.54 5.96
C ALA A 134 8.63 21.69 7.03
N MET A 135 7.50 20.98 6.91
CA MET A 135 6.45 20.98 7.92
C MET A 135 6.86 20.23 9.19
N LYS A 136 7.49 19.05 9.09
CA LYS A 136 7.91 18.23 10.23
C LYS A 136 8.89 18.96 11.15
N PHE A 137 9.80 19.76 10.58
CA PHE A 137 10.83 20.48 11.32
C PHE A 137 10.55 21.97 11.53
N ALA A 138 9.38 22.44 11.12
CA ALA A 138 8.95 23.80 11.42
C ALA A 138 8.53 23.94 12.89
N ASP A 139 8.59 25.16 13.39
CA ASP A 139 8.02 25.50 14.69
C ASP A 139 6.49 25.30 14.66
N PHE A 140 5.93 24.85 15.79
CA PHE A 140 4.50 24.60 15.98
C PHE A 140 3.65 25.87 15.78
N ALA A 141 4.27 27.05 15.92
CA ALA A 141 3.64 28.32 15.60
C ALA A 141 3.32 28.49 14.10
N VAL A 142 4.00 27.75 13.22
CA VAL A 142 3.86 27.85 11.75
C VAL A 142 2.91 26.79 11.20
N TRP A 143 2.90 25.59 11.80
CA TRP A 143 2.05 24.48 11.37
C TRP A 143 1.40 23.78 12.56
N SER A 144 0.08 23.61 12.50
CA SER A 144 -0.63 22.75 13.45
C SER A 144 -0.38 21.27 13.14
N GLU A 145 -0.38 20.45 14.18
CA GLU A 145 -0.28 18.99 14.06
C GLU A 145 -1.35 18.41 13.11
N ALA A 146 -2.59 18.91 13.18
CA ALA A 146 -3.67 18.52 12.28
C ALA A 146 -3.34 18.77 10.79
N ARG A 147 -2.65 19.88 10.48
CA ARG A 147 -2.25 20.22 9.11
C ARG A 147 -1.12 19.32 8.62
N PHE A 148 -0.17 18.99 9.50
CA PHE A 148 0.88 18.02 9.19
C PHE A 148 0.29 16.62 8.95
N SER A 149 -0.58 16.15 9.85
CA SER A 149 -1.30 14.87 9.70
C SER A 149 -2.06 14.77 8.38
N GLY A 150 -2.75 15.84 7.96
CA GLY A 150 -3.43 15.88 6.65
C GLY A 150 -2.46 15.78 5.46
N MET A 151 -1.27 16.38 5.56
CA MET A 151 -0.24 16.27 4.53
C MET A 151 0.36 14.86 4.47
N VAL A 152 0.61 14.24 5.63
CA VAL A 152 1.08 12.85 5.71
C VAL A 152 0.04 11.91 5.10
N LYS A 153 -1.25 12.06 5.43
CA LYS A 153 -2.34 11.29 4.83
C LYS A 153 -2.38 11.45 3.31
N THR A 154 -2.22 12.68 2.81
CA THR A 154 -2.16 12.95 1.36
C THR A 154 -0.99 12.19 0.70
N ALA A 155 0.19 12.22 1.32
CA ALA A 155 1.36 11.52 0.80
C ALA A 155 1.18 10.00 0.78
N LEU A 156 0.57 9.43 1.84
CA LEU A 156 0.24 8.02 1.90
C LEU A 156 -0.79 7.61 0.84
N THR A 157 -1.84 8.42 0.64
CA THR A 157 -2.83 8.19 -0.42
C THR A 157 -2.20 8.21 -1.81
N LEU A 158 -1.29 9.16 -2.07
CA LEU A 158 -0.53 9.22 -3.31
C LEU A 158 0.39 8.00 -3.48
N ALA A 159 1.01 7.51 -2.42
CA ALA A 159 1.82 6.30 -2.46
C ALA A 159 1.00 5.07 -2.85
N VAL A 160 -0.14 4.84 -2.17
CA VAL A 160 -1.03 3.69 -2.48
C VAL A 160 -1.55 3.77 -3.91
N THR A 161 -2.01 4.93 -4.36
CA THR A 161 -2.49 5.10 -5.75
C THR A 161 -1.38 4.92 -6.79
N THR A 162 -0.16 5.38 -6.51
CA THR A 162 1.01 5.14 -7.37
C THR A 162 1.34 3.65 -7.47
N ILE A 163 1.35 2.95 -6.34
CA ILE A 163 1.59 1.49 -6.30
C ILE A 163 0.52 0.75 -7.12
N LEU A 164 -0.75 1.10 -6.97
CA LEU A 164 -1.84 0.45 -7.72
C LEU A 164 -1.75 0.67 -9.23
N LYS A 165 -1.29 1.84 -9.68
CA LYS A 165 -1.09 2.13 -11.11
C LYS A 165 -0.06 1.17 -11.71
N GLU A 166 0.99 0.85 -10.98
CA GLU A 166 2.03 -0.10 -11.41
C GLU A 166 1.60 -1.58 -11.29
N LEU A 167 0.55 -1.88 -10.52
CA LEU A 167 -0.05 -3.21 -10.38
C LEU A 167 -1.14 -3.49 -11.43
N THR A 168 -1.09 -2.82 -12.58
CA THR A 168 -1.98 -3.10 -13.70
C THR A 168 -1.28 -4.01 -14.72
N PRO A 169 -1.94 -5.08 -15.21
CA PRO A 169 -1.36 -6.00 -16.18
C PRO A 169 -1.15 -5.37 -17.56
#